data_AF-A0A1Y5N8R6-F1
#
_entry.id   AF-A0A1Y5N8R6-F1
#
_cell.length_a   1.000
_cell.length_b   1.000
_cell.length_c   1.000
_cell.angle_alpha   90.00
_cell.angle_beta   90.00
_cell.angle_gamma   90.00
#
_symmetry.space_group_name_H-M   'P 1'
#
loop_
_entity.id
_entity.type
_entity.pdbx_description
1 polymer ?
#
loop_
_entity_poly.entity_id
_entity_poly.type
_entity_poly.pdbx_seq_one_letter_code
_entity_poly.pdbx_strand_id
1 'polypeptide(L)'
;MCKDCGCSMGNHAHTHTHADGTTHSHPHTHDGHTDHAHDAHEHSHEAHAHPVLNESKTIDVIEKILSENDKEAAHNRAHLDEKKILCINLMSSPGAGKTTLLEATIKAGKFKIGVVEGDLETNQDADRIVKAGAKAHQISTGQTCHLDAFMVHEGLHHLPLNELDLVFIENVGNLVCPASYDVGSHFNAVLLSVPEGDDKVSKYPVMFRAADVLLITKASLAPHFDFDIERVKNDARKLNPKVDIFVVDSKTGEGIDKWISYLEFKKELR
;
A
#
# COMPACT_ATOMS: atom_id res chain seq x y z
N MET A 1 -15.45 37.70 -11.80
CA MET A 1 -16.52 37.06 -12.58
C MET A 1 -15.89 35.99 -13.45
N CYS A 2 -16.31 34.74 -13.24
CA CYS A 2 -15.88 33.59 -14.04
C CYS A 2 -16.16 33.88 -15.53
N LYS A 3 -15.15 33.68 -16.36
CA LYS A 3 -15.09 34.12 -17.76
C LYS A 3 -15.14 32.93 -18.72
N ASP A 4 -15.73 31.83 -18.29
CA ASP A 4 -15.87 30.61 -19.07
C ASP A 4 -17.31 30.09 -18.97
N CYS A 5 -17.91 29.90 -20.14
CA CYS A 5 -19.24 29.33 -20.41
C CYS A 5 -20.47 30.23 -20.11
N GLY A 6 -20.69 31.20 -20.99
CA GLY A 6 -22.01 31.77 -21.23
C GLY A 6 -22.73 31.01 -22.34
N CYS A 7 -23.61 30.06 -21.98
CA CYS A 7 -24.78 29.63 -22.77
C CYS A 7 -25.80 28.95 -21.84
N SER A 8 -27.01 29.52 -21.80
CA SER A 8 -28.24 28.83 -21.42
C SER A 8 -29.14 28.72 -22.65
N MET A 9 -30.10 27.78 -22.60
CA MET A 9 -31.22 27.50 -23.53
C MET A 9 -30.92 26.38 -24.56
N GLY A 10 -31.54 25.21 -24.54
CA GLY A 10 -32.65 24.73 -23.70
C GLY A 10 -32.79 23.19 -23.75
N ASN A 11 -33.45 22.63 -22.73
CA ASN A 11 -33.81 21.21 -22.65
C ASN A 11 -34.98 20.90 -23.59
N HIS A 12 -34.84 19.91 -24.48
CA HIS A 12 -36.01 19.21 -25.03
C HIS A 12 -36.24 17.93 -24.22
N ALA A 13 -37.34 17.90 -23.45
CA ALA A 13 -37.85 16.71 -22.78
C ALA A 13 -39.17 16.29 -23.46
N HIS A 14 -39.29 15.04 -23.87
CA HIS A 14 -40.55 14.47 -24.35
C HIS A 14 -41.24 13.73 -23.21
N THR A 15 -42.54 13.98 -23.00
CA THR A 15 -43.36 13.29 -21.99
C THR A 15 -44.23 12.23 -22.66
N HIS A 16 -44.19 10.99 -22.16
CA HIS A 16 -44.98 9.85 -22.61
C HIS A 16 -46.10 9.53 -21.62
N THR A 17 -47.35 9.41 -22.10
CA THR A 17 -48.52 8.96 -21.32
C THR A 17 -48.85 7.50 -21.65
N HIS A 18 -49.00 6.66 -20.64
CA HIS A 18 -49.42 5.26 -20.79
C HIS A 18 -50.94 5.11 -20.74
N ALA A 19 -51.47 3.96 -21.19
CA ALA A 19 -52.92 3.70 -21.25
C ALA A 19 -53.63 3.66 -19.87
N ASP A 20 -52.87 3.64 -18.78
CA ASP A 20 -53.34 3.71 -17.38
C ASP A 20 -53.36 5.13 -16.79
N GLY A 21 -52.95 6.15 -17.57
CA GLY A 21 -52.94 7.56 -17.19
C GLY A 21 -51.62 8.07 -16.60
N THR A 22 -50.58 7.24 -16.47
CA THR A 22 -49.27 7.67 -15.93
C THR A 22 -48.39 8.36 -16.98
N THR A 23 -47.59 9.36 -16.59
CA THR A 23 -46.75 10.18 -17.50
C THR A 23 -45.30 10.29 -17.04
N HIS A 24 -44.31 10.20 -17.95
CA HIS A 24 -42.86 10.38 -17.65
C HIS A 24 -42.07 10.98 -18.82
N SER A 25 -40.90 11.60 -18.59
CA SER A 25 -40.16 12.33 -19.64
C SER A 25 -38.65 12.07 -19.74
N HIS A 26 -38.12 12.09 -20.98
CA HIS A 26 -36.69 11.89 -21.30
C HIS A 26 -36.19 12.84 -22.42
N PRO A 27 -34.89 13.23 -22.44
CA PRO A 27 -34.33 14.16 -23.43
C PRO A 27 -33.55 13.50 -24.60
N HIS A 28 -33.74 13.99 -25.83
CA HIS A 28 -32.93 13.69 -27.02
C HIS A 28 -32.90 14.90 -27.98
N THR A 29 -31.81 15.08 -28.74
CA THR A 29 -31.74 16.00 -29.88
C THR A 29 -30.82 15.44 -30.98
N HIS A 30 -31.31 15.34 -32.23
CA HIS A 30 -30.74 15.93 -33.45
C HIS A 30 -31.57 15.56 -34.71
N ASP A 31 -32.18 16.59 -35.34
CA ASP A 31 -32.63 16.63 -36.75
C ASP A 31 -31.41 16.50 -37.70
N GLY A 32 -31.43 16.02 -38.94
CA GLY A 32 -32.46 15.56 -39.88
C GLY A 32 -31.87 15.57 -41.33
N HIS A 33 -32.42 14.73 -42.22
CA HIS A 33 -32.40 14.76 -43.70
C HIS A 33 -31.46 13.84 -44.55
N THR A 34 -32.11 12.81 -45.12
CA THR A 34 -32.19 12.34 -46.53
C THR A 34 -30.98 11.81 -47.33
N ASP A 35 -31.11 10.52 -47.69
CA ASP A 35 -30.82 9.82 -48.96
C ASP A 35 -29.61 10.22 -49.82
N HIS A 36 -28.68 9.27 -50.03
CA HIS A 36 -28.37 8.63 -51.33
C HIS A 36 -27.28 7.55 -51.16
N ALA A 37 -27.46 6.41 -51.84
CA ALA A 37 -26.47 5.36 -51.97
C ALA A 37 -25.33 5.80 -52.92
N HIS A 38 -24.08 5.40 -52.64
CA HIS A 38 -23.10 4.82 -53.59
C HIS A 38 -21.71 4.69 -52.94
N ASP A 39 -21.15 3.49 -53.10
CA ASP A 39 -19.74 3.10 -53.22
C ASP A 39 -18.68 3.43 -52.15
N ALA A 40 -17.83 2.43 -51.98
CA ALA A 40 -16.76 2.34 -50.99
C ALA A 40 -15.70 3.44 -51.17
N HIS A 41 -15.46 4.19 -50.09
CA HIS A 41 -14.26 5.00 -49.91
C HIS A 41 -13.72 4.81 -48.49
N GLU A 42 -12.45 4.41 -48.42
CA GLU A 42 -11.61 4.49 -47.22
C GLU A 42 -11.60 5.94 -46.71
N HIS A 43 -11.95 6.13 -45.44
CA HIS A 43 -11.74 7.38 -44.73
C HIS A 43 -10.96 7.12 -43.45
N SER A 44 -9.77 7.71 -43.45
CA SER A 44 -8.82 7.86 -42.37
C SER A 44 -9.49 8.09 -41.02
N HIS A 45 -9.11 7.25 -40.04
CA HIS A 45 -9.27 7.57 -38.63
C HIS A 45 -8.41 8.80 -38.32
N GLU A 46 -8.94 10.01 -38.47
CA GLU A 46 -8.40 11.16 -37.76
C GLU A 46 -8.61 10.90 -36.27
N ALA A 47 -7.49 10.62 -35.61
CA ALA A 47 -7.40 10.53 -34.18
C ALA A 47 -7.98 11.82 -33.60
N HIS A 48 -9.14 11.72 -32.95
CA HIS A 48 -9.54 12.70 -31.96
C HIS A 48 -8.48 12.66 -30.86
N ALA A 49 -7.48 13.51 -31.01
CA ALA A 49 -6.49 13.79 -30.01
C ALA A 49 -7.23 14.39 -28.81
N HIS A 50 -7.64 13.52 -27.90
CA HIS A 50 -7.77 13.91 -26.51
C HIS A 50 -6.46 14.60 -26.12
N PRO A 51 -6.48 15.74 -25.41
CA PRO A 51 -5.28 16.36 -24.89
C PRO A 51 -4.76 15.51 -23.71
N VAL A 52 -4.37 14.28 -24.01
CA VAL A 52 -3.65 13.38 -23.13
C VAL A 52 -2.20 13.79 -23.24
N LEU A 53 -1.70 14.35 -22.14
CA LEU A 53 -0.37 14.10 -21.59
C LEU A 53 0.65 13.63 -22.64
N ASN A 54 1.66 14.44 -22.94
CA ASN A 54 2.87 13.91 -23.57
C ASN A 54 3.43 12.78 -22.70
N GLU A 55 3.15 11.53 -23.04
CA GLU A 55 3.42 10.34 -22.23
C GLU A 55 4.91 10.23 -21.86
N SER A 56 5.80 10.58 -22.79
CA SER A 56 7.25 10.55 -22.57
C SER A 56 7.69 11.47 -21.42
N LYS A 57 7.20 12.72 -21.36
CA LYS A 57 7.63 13.65 -20.30
C LYS A 57 7.12 13.23 -18.92
N THR A 58 5.93 12.63 -18.86
CA THR A 58 5.36 12.13 -17.61
C THR A 58 6.12 10.91 -17.10
N ILE A 59 6.49 10.00 -18.01
CA ILE A 59 7.31 8.82 -17.69
C ILE A 59 8.69 9.26 -17.19
N ASP A 60 9.36 10.17 -17.89
CA ASP A 60 10.69 10.69 -17.50
C ASP A 60 10.69 11.30 -16.09
N VAL A 61 9.60 12.01 -15.72
CA VAL A 61 9.46 12.61 -14.40
C VAL A 61 9.24 11.55 -13.32
N ILE A 62 8.38 10.55 -13.57
CA ILE A 62 8.13 9.46 -12.62
C ILE A 62 9.41 8.64 -12.38
N GLU A 63 10.12 8.28 -13.45
CA GLU A 63 11.40 7.56 -13.37
C GLU A 63 12.44 8.35 -12.56
N LYS A 64 12.52 9.67 -12.78
CA LYS A 64 13.42 10.52 -12.01
C LYS A 64 13.05 10.56 -10.53
N ILE A 65 11.77 10.67 -10.19
CA ILE A 65 11.31 10.67 -8.79
C ILE A 65 11.67 9.35 -8.10
N LEU A 66 11.36 8.21 -8.74
CA LEU A 66 11.70 6.89 -8.20
C LEU A 66 13.22 6.70 -8.09
N SER A 67 13.99 7.19 -9.07
CA SER A 67 15.45 7.13 -8.99
C SER A 67 16.03 7.96 -7.85
N GLU A 68 15.46 9.12 -7.51
CA GLU A 68 15.92 9.90 -6.36
C GLU A 68 15.51 9.23 -5.04
N ASN A 69 14.30 8.64 -4.97
CA ASN A 69 13.90 7.81 -3.84
C ASN A 69 14.87 6.64 -3.61
N ASP A 70 15.25 5.91 -4.67
CA ASP A 70 16.14 4.75 -4.55
C ASP A 70 17.56 5.13 -4.08
N LYS A 71 18.04 6.32 -4.47
CA LYS A 71 19.31 6.86 -3.96
C LYS A 71 19.22 7.15 -2.46
N GLU A 72 18.13 7.77 -2.01
CA GLU A 72 17.93 8.04 -0.59
C GLU A 72 17.71 6.74 0.20
N ALA A 73 17.00 5.77 -0.36
CA ALA A 73 16.82 4.45 0.25
C ALA A 73 18.17 3.74 0.45
N ALA A 74 19.05 3.79 -0.56
CA ALA A 74 20.40 3.25 -0.46
C ALA A 74 21.23 3.97 0.62
N HIS A 75 21.09 5.29 0.73
CA HIS A 75 21.74 6.09 1.77
C HIS A 75 21.25 5.72 3.18
N ASN A 76 19.93 5.64 3.40
CA ASN A 76 19.34 5.19 4.65
C ASN A 76 19.86 3.82 5.08
N ARG A 77 19.88 2.87 4.13
CA ARG A 77 20.35 1.51 4.34
C ARG A 77 21.82 1.48 4.74
N ALA A 78 22.67 2.21 4.03
CA ALA A 78 24.10 2.32 4.37
C ALA A 78 24.30 2.91 5.77
N HIS A 79 23.53 3.93 6.14
CA HIS A 79 23.60 4.53 7.47
C HIS A 79 23.21 3.55 8.59
N LEU A 80 22.20 2.71 8.34
CA LEU A 80 21.77 1.67 9.27
C LEU A 80 22.81 0.52 9.36
N ASP A 81 23.41 0.15 8.24
CA ASP A 81 24.48 -0.85 8.16
C ASP A 81 25.73 -0.40 8.94
N GLU A 82 26.15 0.87 8.82
CA GLU A 82 27.25 1.45 9.61
C GLU A 82 27.02 1.33 11.12
N LYS A 83 25.75 1.43 11.54
CA LYS A 83 25.35 1.30 12.95
C LYS A 83 25.02 -0.14 13.36
N LYS A 84 25.09 -1.11 12.45
CA LYS A 84 24.71 -2.52 12.66
C LYS A 84 23.27 -2.70 13.14
N ILE A 85 22.38 -1.84 12.63
CA ILE A 85 20.95 -1.87 12.93
C ILE A 85 20.23 -2.66 11.83
N LEU A 86 19.42 -3.63 12.22
CA LEU A 86 18.52 -4.28 11.27
C LEU A 86 17.20 -3.49 11.22
N CYS A 87 16.99 -2.77 10.12
CA CYS A 87 15.75 -2.12 9.73
C CYS A 87 14.79 -3.06 8.95
N ILE A 88 13.50 -3.04 9.31
CA ILE A 88 12.42 -3.83 8.71
C ILE A 88 11.27 -2.90 8.32
N ASN A 89 10.74 -3.04 7.10
CA ASN A 89 9.55 -2.31 6.66
C ASN A 89 8.30 -3.19 6.79
N LEU A 90 7.33 -2.77 7.61
CA LEU A 90 6.06 -3.45 7.81
C LEU A 90 4.99 -2.87 6.87
N MET A 91 4.48 -3.68 5.95
CA MET A 91 3.44 -3.28 4.99
C MET A 91 2.21 -4.18 5.14
N SER A 92 1.01 -3.62 4.99
CA SER A 92 -0.23 -4.38 5.15
C SER A 92 -1.44 -3.55 4.72
N SER A 93 -2.62 -4.17 4.65
CA SER A 93 -3.89 -3.42 4.71
C SER A 93 -4.05 -2.70 6.06
N PRO A 94 -4.93 -1.68 6.16
CA PRO A 94 -5.35 -1.13 7.46
C PRO A 94 -5.90 -2.23 8.36
N GLY A 95 -5.51 -2.21 9.64
CA GLY A 95 -6.01 -3.14 10.64
C GLY A 95 -5.47 -4.57 10.55
N ALA A 96 -4.51 -4.88 9.68
CA ALA A 96 -3.90 -6.23 9.61
C ALA A 96 -3.12 -6.63 10.87
N GLY A 97 -2.76 -5.65 11.72
CA GLY A 97 -2.17 -5.89 13.04
C GLY A 97 -0.70 -5.52 13.19
N LYS A 98 -0.15 -4.65 12.33
CA LYS A 98 1.26 -4.17 12.40
C LYS A 98 1.65 -3.69 13.79
N THR A 99 0.96 -2.69 14.35
CA THR A 99 1.23 -2.18 15.69
C THR A 99 1.11 -3.25 16.77
N THR A 100 0.17 -4.20 16.64
CA THR A 100 -0.01 -5.27 17.64
C THR A 100 1.13 -6.31 17.56
N LEU A 101 1.62 -6.60 16.35
CA LEU A 101 2.83 -7.40 16.14
C LEU A 101 4.05 -6.71 16.74
N LEU A 102 4.19 -5.39 16.57
CA LEU A 102 5.27 -4.60 17.18
C LEU A 102 5.18 -4.62 18.70
N GLU A 103 4.01 -4.39 19.29
CA GLU A 103 3.81 -4.49 20.74
C GLU A 103 4.23 -5.86 21.28
N ALA A 104 3.89 -6.96 20.59
CA ALA A 104 4.31 -8.31 20.96
C ALA A 104 5.84 -8.51 20.79
N THR A 105 6.41 -7.95 19.71
CA THR A 105 7.85 -8.02 19.43
C THR A 105 8.66 -7.30 20.50
N ILE A 106 8.21 -6.12 20.92
CA ILE A 106 8.84 -5.30 21.97
C ILE A 106 8.76 -6.01 23.31
N LYS A 107 7.59 -6.56 23.66
CA LYS A 107 7.37 -7.28 24.93
C LYS A 107 8.19 -8.57 25.04
N ALA A 108 8.64 -9.16 23.94
CA ALA A 108 9.55 -10.29 23.97
C ALA A 108 10.92 -9.93 24.60
N GLY A 109 11.28 -8.64 24.65
CA GLY A 109 12.43 -8.14 25.41
C GLY A 109 13.80 -8.57 24.87
N LYS A 110 13.88 -9.00 23.61
CA LYS A 110 15.11 -9.50 22.97
C LYS A 110 15.97 -8.41 22.32
N PHE A 111 15.37 -7.26 22.01
CA PHE A 111 16.00 -6.20 21.22
C PHE A 111 15.68 -4.83 21.79
N LYS A 112 16.60 -3.88 21.62
CA LYS A 112 16.31 -2.46 21.74
C LYS A 112 15.72 -1.97 20.41
N ILE A 113 14.48 -1.52 20.44
CA ILE A 113 13.68 -1.25 19.23
C ILE A 113 13.37 0.25 19.11
N GLY A 114 13.59 0.78 17.91
CA GLY A 114 13.01 2.05 17.45
C GLY A 114 11.97 1.81 16.37
N VAL A 115 10.97 2.69 16.29
CA VAL A 115 9.91 2.62 15.28
C VAL A 115 9.72 3.98 14.64
N VAL A 116 9.76 4.02 13.31
CA VAL A 116 9.23 5.13 12.51
C VAL A 116 7.83 4.73 12.10
N GLU A 117 6.83 5.49 12.56
CA GLU A 117 5.41 5.21 12.35
C GLU A 117 4.89 6.14 11.25
N GLY A 118 4.23 5.59 10.23
CA GLY A 118 3.56 6.35 9.17
C GLY A 118 2.05 6.17 9.22
N ASP A 119 1.36 7.21 9.69
CA ASP A 119 -0.10 7.33 9.69
C ASP A 119 -0.50 8.68 9.06
N LEU A 120 -1.74 8.77 8.60
CA LEU A 120 -2.25 9.97 7.93
C LEU A 120 -2.29 11.15 8.91
N GLU A 121 -2.83 10.95 10.12
CA GLU A 121 -3.16 12.06 11.02
C GLU A 121 -2.95 11.81 12.52
N THR A 122 -2.88 10.56 13.01
CA THR A 122 -2.94 10.30 14.46
C THR A 122 -1.62 9.78 15.04
N ASN A 123 -1.34 10.11 16.31
CA ASN A 123 -0.20 9.55 17.05
C ASN A 123 -0.54 8.25 17.80
N GLN A 124 -1.70 7.64 17.53
CA GLN A 124 -2.22 6.55 18.37
C GLN A 124 -1.30 5.34 18.38
N ASP A 125 -0.75 4.98 17.23
CA ASP A 125 0.13 3.83 17.11
C ASP A 125 1.52 4.13 17.69
N ALA A 126 2.07 5.33 17.49
CA ALA A 126 3.30 5.76 18.15
C ALA A 126 3.20 5.72 19.69
N ASP A 127 2.09 6.21 20.27
CA ASP A 127 1.86 6.19 21.73
C ASP A 127 1.79 4.76 22.28
N ARG A 128 1.16 3.85 21.53
CA ARG A 128 1.09 2.42 21.87
C ARG A 128 2.46 1.76 21.87
N ILE A 129 3.28 2.07 20.86
CA ILE A 129 4.65 1.56 20.75
C ILE A 129 5.51 2.04 21.92
N VAL A 130 5.42 3.33 22.27
CA VAL A 130 6.14 3.90 23.42
C VAL A 130 5.70 3.23 24.72
N LYS A 131 4.39 3.04 24.90
CA LYS A 131 3.83 2.34 26.07
C LYS A 131 4.28 0.87 26.15
N ALA A 132 4.55 0.22 25.02
CA ALA A 132 5.09 -1.13 24.99
C ALA A 132 6.58 -1.19 25.38
N GLY A 133 7.30 -0.07 25.35
CA GLY A 133 8.69 0.04 25.83
C GLY A 133 9.72 0.39 24.76
N ALA A 134 9.31 0.72 23.53
CA ALA A 134 10.20 1.11 22.45
C ALA A 134 10.31 2.64 22.28
N LYS A 135 11.25 3.08 21.44
CA LYS A 135 11.29 4.48 20.95
C LYS A 135 10.42 4.55 19.69
N ALA A 136 9.59 5.59 19.55
CA ALA A 136 8.79 5.79 18.36
C ALA A 136 8.83 7.24 17.90
N HIS A 137 8.76 7.45 16.59
CA HIS A 137 8.56 8.76 15.97
C HIS A 137 7.46 8.68 14.92
N GLN A 138 6.46 9.55 15.04
CA GLN A 138 5.35 9.67 14.09
C GLN A 138 5.78 10.53 12.89
N ILE A 139 5.47 10.03 11.70
CA ILE A 139 5.42 10.81 10.47
C ILE A 139 3.95 10.95 10.09
N SER A 140 3.44 12.19 10.07
CA SER A 140 2.11 12.46 9.50
C SER A 140 2.26 12.57 7.99
N THR A 141 1.73 11.60 7.25
CA THR A 141 1.85 11.56 5.78
C THR A 141 0.84 12.48 5.09
N GLY A 142 -0.10 13.06 5.84
CA GLY A 142 -1.16 13.91 5.32
C GLY A 142 -2.10 13.12 4.40
N GLN A 143 -1.95 13.30 3.09
CA GLN A 143 -2.73 12.58 2.08
C GLN A 143 -1.94 11.47 1.37
N THR A 144 -0.66 11.28 1.71
CA THR A 144 0.20 10.30 1.05
C THR A 144 -0.10 8.89 1.56
N CYS A 145 -0.30 7.97 0.61
CA CYS A 145 -0.73 6.59 0.87
C CYS A 145 0.41 5.60 1.20
N HIS A 146 1.64 6.09 1.38
CA HIS A 146 2.86 5.33 1.65
C HIS A 146 3.90 6.23 2.34
N LEU A 147 4.95 5.61 2.90
CA LEU A 147 6.20 6.28 3.24
C LEU A 147 7.21 6.12 2.09
N ASP A 148 7.92 7.20 1.79
CA ASP A 148 9.09 7.19 0.89
C ASP A 148 10.40 7.23 1.70
N ALA A 149 11.54 7.10 1.01
CA ALA A 149 12.85 7.08 1.66
C ALA A 149 13.21 8.41 2.34
N PHE A 150 12.75 9.56 1.84
CA PHE A 150 13.02 10.87 2.44
C PHE A 150 12.26 11.04 3.76
N MET A 151 11.00 10.61 3.79
CA MET A 151 10.20 10.57 5.02
C MET A 151 10.87 9.69 6.07
N VAL A 152 11.29 8.48 5.67
CA VAL A 152 11.99 7.57 6.60
C VAL A 152 13.33 8.15 7.04
N HIS A 153 14.07 8.82 6.16
CA HIS A 153 15.32 9.51 6.50
C HIS A 153 15.12 10.49 7.66
N GLU A 154 14.13 11.38 7.54
CA GLU A 154 13.76 12.34 8.58
C GLU A 154 13.34 11.63 9.87
N GLY A 155 12.53 10.57 9.78
CA GLY A 155 12.10 9.78 10.93
C GLY A 155 13.27 9.14 11.70
N LEU A 156 14.28 8.65 10.98
CA LEU A 156 15.47 8.02 11.57
C LEU A 156 16.29 9.00 12.44
N HIS A 157 16.36 10.29 12.08
CA HIS A 157 17.08 11.32 12.86
C HIS A 157 16.43 11.60 14.22
N HIS A 158 15.16 11.26 14.39
CA HIS A 158 14.45 11.43 15.65
C HIS A 158 14.61 10.24 16.61
N LEU A 159 15.26 9.17 16.16
CA LEU A 159 15.51 7.98 16.96
C LEU A 159 16.95 7.97 17.51
N PRO A 160 17.18 7.46 18.74
CA PRO A 160 18.52 7.31 19.31
C PRO A 160 19.25 6.11 18.70
N LEU A 161 19.57 6.16 17.40
CA LEU A 161 20.03 5.00 16.62
C LEU A 161 21.22 4.24 17.24
N ASN A 162 22.14 4.95 17.92
CA ASN A 162 23.31 4.33 18.56
C ASN A 162 22.96 3.37 19.70
N GLU A 163 21.72 3.39 20.20
CA GLU A 163 21.24 2.54 21.28
C GLU A 163 20.37 1.38 20.77
N LEU A 164 20.09 1.30 19.47
CA LEU A 164 19.10 0.38 18.93
C LEU A 164 19.73 -0.85 18.28
N ASP A 165 19.04 -1.98 18.41
CA ASP A 165 19.36 -3.21 17.71
C ASP A 165 18.59 -3.32 16.39
N LEU A 166 17.32 -2.91 16.43
CA LEU A 166 16.37 -2.99 15.34
C LEU A 166 15.65 -1.65 15.15
N VAL A 167 15.32 -1.35 13.90
CA VAL A 167 14.36 -0.30 13.55
C VAL A 167 13.21 -0.93 12.77
N PHE A 168 11.97 -0.56 13.11
CA PHE A 168 10.82 -0.88 12.29
C PHE A 168 10.29 0.37 11.62
N ILE A 169 9.96 0.27 10.34
CA ILE A 169 9.15 1.24 9.63
C ILE A 169 7.73 0.67 9.59
N GLU A 170 6.83 1.20 10.41
CA GLU A 170 5.40 0.87 10.32
C GLU A 170 4.80 1.71 9.18
N ASN A 171 4.70 1.14 7.98
CA ASN A 171 4.23 1.86 6.81
C ASN A 171 2.70 2.05 6.84
N VAL A 172 2.21 3.00 6.05
CA VAL A 172 0.78 3.29 5.91
C VAL A 172 0.03 2.01 5.54
N GLY A 173 -1.16 1.82 6.11
CA GLY A 173 -2.03 0.69 5.79
C GLY A 173 -2.49 0.71 4.33
N ASN A 174 -1.73 0.10 3.42
CA ASN A 174 -2.05 -0.01 2.00
C ASN A 174 -1.28 -1.19 1.35
N LEU A 175 -1.98 -2.01 0.55
CA LEU A 175 -1.38 -3.13 -0.21
C LEU A 175 -0.98 -2.76 -1.65
N VAL A 176 -1.03 -1.49 -2.02
CA VAL A 176 -0.73 -1.00 -3.38
C VAL A 176 0.46 -0.05 -3.37
N CYS A 177 0.29 1.17 -2.84
CA CYS A 177 1.30 2.22 -2.95
C CYS A 177 2.68 1.82 -2.39
N PRO A 178 2.79 1.24 -1.17
CA PRO A 178 4.10 1.03 -0.54
C PRO A 178 5.00 0.04 -1.30
N ALA A 179 4.42 -0.84 -2.13
CA ALA A 179 5.19 -1.85 -2.86
C ALA A 179 6.12 -1.26 -3.94
N SER A 180 5.94 0.01 -4.30
CA SER A 180 6.70 0.70 -5.36
C SER A 180 7.81 1.61 -4.81
N TYR A 181 7.94 1.76 -3.49
CA TYR A 181 8.87 2.70 -2.87
C TYR A 181 9.79 1.96 -1.91
N ASP A 182 11.07 1.86 -2.27
CA ASP A 182 12.09 1.42 -1.32
C ASP A 182 12.30 2.51 -0.27
N VAL A 183 12.31 2.13 1.00
CA VAL A 183 12.50 3.04 2.14
C VAL A 183 13.88 2.89 2.80
N GLY A 184 14.72 1.98 2.30
CA GLY A 184 16.03 1.68 2.88
C GLY A 184 16.02 0.59 3.96
N SER A 185 14.91 -0.14 4.11
CA SER A 185 14.79 -1.27 5.05
C SER A 185 15.40 -2.55 4.50
N HIS A 186 16.14 -3.32 5.29
CA HIS A 186 16.87 -4.50 4.82
C HIS A 186 15.99 -5.63 4.31
N PHE A 187 14.76 -5.71 4.79
CA PHE A 187 13.75 -6.56 4.19
C PHE A 187 12.35 -6.02 4.46
N ASN A 188 11.42 -6.45 3.61
CA ASN A 188 10.02 -6.13 3.64
C ASN A 188 9.22 -7.26 4.30
N ALA A 189 8.49 -6.93 5.36
CA ALA A 189 7.56 -7.82 6.02
C ALA A 189 6.12 -7.43 5.68
N VAL A 190 5.42 -8.28 4.94
CA VAL A 190 4.03 -8.07 4.57
C VAL A 190 3.11 -8.84 5.51
N LEU A 191 2.11 -8.17 6.07
CA LEU A 191 1.08 -8.81 6.89
C LEU A 191 -0.20 -9.00 6.06
N LEU A 192 -0.79 -10.19 6.17
CA LEU A 192 -2.12 -10.52 5.67
C LEU A 192 -2.93 -11.13 6.81
N SER A 193 -3.98 -10.44 7.27
CA SER A 193 -4.81 -10.95 8.35
C SER A 193 -5.93 -11.86 7.85
N VAL A 194 -6.27 -12.89 8.63
CA VAL A 194 -7.36 -13.83 8.30
C VAL A 194 -8.66 -13.13 7.87
N PRO A 195 -9.16 -12.09 8.57
CA PRO A 195 -10.41 -11.43 8.18
C PRO A 195 -10.40 -10.73 6.82
N GLU A 196 -9.22 -10.53 6.22
CA GLU A 196 -9.11 -9.93 4.88
C GLU A 196 -9.49 -10.93 3.77
N GLY A 197 -9.37 -12.24 4.03
CA GLY A 197 -9.62 -13.30 3.06
C GLY A 197 -8.36 -13.83 2.38
N ASP A 198 -8.41 -15.10 1.98
CA ASP A 198 -7.27 -15.87 1.45
C ASP A 198 -6.90 -15.54 -0.01
N ASP A 199 -7.72 -14.73 -0.68
CA ASP A 199 -7.57 -14.33 -2.08
C ASP A 199 -6.62 -13.14 -2.30
N LYS A 200 -6.20 -12.47 -1.22
CA LYS A 200 -5.45 -11.20 -1.28
C LYS A 200 -4.09 -11.34 -1.93
N VAL A 201 -3.42 -12.49 -1.76
CA VAL A 201 -2.12 -12.74 -2.38
C VAL A 201 -2.19 -12.58 -3.90
N SER A 202 -3.18 -13.20 -4.53
CA SER A 202 -3.38 -13.14 -5.98
C SER A 202 -3.92 -11.78 -6.44
N LYS A 203 -4.65 -11.05 -5.58
CA LYS A 203 -5.21 -9.72 -5.90
C LYS A 203 -4.19 -8.58 -5.83
N TYR A 204 -3.15 -8.70 -5.00
CA TYR A 204 -2.12 -7.66 -4.82
C TYR A 204 -0.72 -8.18 -5.16
N PRO A 205 -0.49 -8.71 -6.38
CA PRO A 205 0.71 -9.48 -6.68
C PRO A 205 2.01 -8.67 -6.60
N VAL A 206 1.96 -7.34 -6.78
CA VAL A 206 3.12 -6.46 -6.66
C VAL A 206 3.63 -6.43 -5.21
N MET A 207 2.72 -6.26 -4.24
CA MET A 207 3.05 -6.27 -2.81
C MET A 207 3.62 -7.61 -2.35
N PHE A 208 2.94 -8.71 -2.68
CA PHE A 208 3.39 -10.04 -2.25
C PHE A 208 4.66 -10.52 -2.97
N ARG A 209 5.00 -9.96 -4.15
CA ARG A 209 6.29 -10.18 -4.80
C ARG A 209 7.43 -9.42 -4.11
N ALA A 210 7.15 -8.23 -3.58
CA ALA A 210 8.11 -7.41 -2.83
C ALA A 210 8.36 -7.91 -1.40
N ALA A 211 7.52 -8.83 -0.89
CA ALA A 211 7.64 -9.40 0.45
C ALA A 211 8.83 -10.36 0.56
N ASP A 212 9.78 -10.09 1.45
CA ASP A 212 10.79 -11.07 1.84
C ASP A 212 10.21 -12.06 2.86
N VAL A 213 9.31 -11.57 3.72
CA VAL A 213 8.57 -12.38 4.69
C VAL A 213 7.08 -12.02 4.66
N LEU A 214 6.24 -13.06 4.68
CA LEU A 214 4.79 -12.98 4.81
C LEU A 214 4.35 -13.45 6.20
N LEU A 215 3.64 -12.58 6.93
CA LEU A 215 3.02 -12.88 8.21
C LEU A 215 1.51 -13.03 8.01
N ILE A 216 1.00 -14.25 8.14
CA ILE A 216 -0.44 -14.53 8.17
C ILE A 216 -0.91 -14.27 9.61
N THR A 217 -1.58 -13.15 9.83
CA THR A 217 -1.90 -12.65 11.18
C THR A 217 -3.32 -12.96 11.61
N LYS A 218 -3.57 -12.86 12.93
CA LYS A 218 -4.86 -13.18 13.57
C LYS A 218 -5.29 -14.62 13.27
N ALA A 219 -4.31 -15.53 13.23
CA ALA A 219 -4.52 -16.92 12.83
C ALA A 219 -5.58 -17.65 13.67
N SER A 220 -5.77 -17.24 14.93
CA SER A 220 -6.81 -17.79 15.81
C SER A 220 -8.24 -17.57 15.28
N LEU A 221 -8.43 -16.61 14.36
CA LEU A 221 -9.72 -16.33 13.75
C LEU A 221 -10.03 -17.24 12.56
N ALA A 222 -9.09 -18.05 12.06
CA ALA A 222 -9.30 -18.89 10.88
C ALA A 222 -10.56 -19.77 10.97
N PRO A 223 -10.92 -20.39 12.11
CA PRO A 223 -12.15 -21.17 12.23
C PRO A 223 -13.46 -20.38 12.05
N HIS A 224 -13.40 -19.04 12.08
CA HIS A 224 -14.56 -18.15 11.95
C HIS A 224 -14.69 -17.52 10.56
N PHE A 225 -13.72 -17.76 9.67
CA PHE A 225 -13.69 -17.24 8.31
C PHE A 225 -13.49 -18.38 7.32
N ASP A 226 -13.99 -18.24 6.10
CA ASP A 226 -13.62 -19.13 5.00
C ASP A 226 -12.22 -18.74 4.51
N PHE A 227 -11.20 -19.17 5.26
CA PHE A 227 -9.81 -18.79 5.04
C PHE A 227 -8.92 -20.03 5.03
N ASP A 228 -8.34 -20.34 3.88
CA ASP A 228 -7.38 -21.42 3.73
C ASP A 228 -5.93 -20.90 3.84
N ILE A 229 -5.29 -21.18 4.97
CA ILE A 229 -3.88 -20.84 5.24
C ILE A 229 -2.94 -21.48 4.21
N GLU A 230 -3.20 -22.72 3.80
CA GLU A 230 -2.33 -23.44 2.86
C GLU A 230 -2.47 -22.87 1.45
N ARG A 231 -3.68 -22.45 1.05
CA ARG A 231 -3.88 -21.71 -0.19
C ARG A 231 -3.06 -20.42 -0.23
N VAL A 232 -3.10 -19.62 0.83
CA VAL A 232 -2.28 -18.38 0.95
C VAL A 232 -0.80 -18.70 0.79
N LYS A 233 -0.29 -19.72 1.51
CA LYS A 233 1.12 -20.14 1.41
C LYS A 233 1.49 -20.55 -0.01
N ASN A 234 0.64 -21.32 -0.67
CA ASN A 234 0.89 -21.81 -2.02
C ASN A 234 0.89 -20.66 -3.04
N ASP A 235 -0.08 -19.76 -2.97
CA ASP A 235 -0.15 -18.62 -3.88
C ASP A 235 1.01 -17.63 -3.64
N ALA A 236 1.42 -17.43 -2.38
CA ALA A 236 2.56 -16.59 -2.05
C ALA A 236 3.86 -17.17 -2.65
N ARG A 237 4.07 -18.49 -2.55
CA ARG A 237 5.26 -19.14 -3.12
C ARG A 237 5.24 -19.22 -4.65
N LYS A 238 4.06 -19.23 -5.29
CA LYS A 238 3.96 -19.10 -6.76
C LYS A 238 4.43 -17.72 -7.21
N LEU A 239 4.12 -16.66 -6.46
CA LEU A 239 4.52 -15.29 -6.77
C LEU A 239 5.98 -15.00 -6.39
N ASN A 240 6.40 -15.44 -5.20
CA ASN A 240 7.77 -15.31 -4.70
C ASN A 240 8.23 -16.64 -4.09
N PRO A 241 8.97 -17.49 -4.85
CA PRO A 241 9.45 -18.78 -4.35
C PRO A 241 10.39 -18.72 -3.14
N LYS A 242 10.95 -17.54 -2.83
CA LYS A 242 11.90 -17.33 -1.73
C LYS A 242 11.24 -16.75 -0.46
N VAL A 243 9.94 -16.47 -0.48
CA VAL A 243 9.26 -15.82 0.65
C VAL A 243 9.24 -16.74 1.87
N ASP A 244 9.70 -16.21 3.01
CA ASP A 244 9.53 -16.85 4.31
C ASP A 244 8.10 -16.61 4.79
N ILE A 245 7.44 -17.62 5.39
CA ILE A 245 6.03 -17.50 5.79
C ILE A 245 5.83 -17.92 7.24
N PHE A 246 5.23 -17.04 8.03
CA PHE A 246 4.86 -17.28 9.41
C PHE A 246 3.37 -17.15 9.60
N VAL A 247 2.78 -18.07 10.37
CA VAL A 247 1.40 -17.97 10.85
C VAL A 247 1.50 -17.50 12.29
N VAL A 248 0.89 -16.35 12.59
CA VAL A 248 1.03 -15.68 13.87
C VAL A 248 -0.30 -15.17 14.42
N ASP A 249 -0.37 -15.12 15.74
CA ASP A 249 -1.43 -14.44 16.45
C ASP A 249 -0.84 -13.66 17.63
N SER A 250 -0.65 -12.35 17.44
CA SER A 250 -0.01 -11.48 18.43
C SER A 250 -0.79 -11.33 19.74
N LYS A 251 -2.09 -11.70 19.78
CA LYS A 251 -2.90 -11.63 21.00
C LYS A 251 -2.72 -12.87 21.87
N THR A 252 -2.67 -14.04 21.25
CA THR A 252 -2.44 -15.32 21.95
C THR A 252 -0.95 -15.61 22.15
N GLY A 253 -0.08 -14.98 21.35
CA GLY A 253 1.36 -15.21 21.33
C GLY A 253 1.79 -16.34 20.37
N GLU A 254 0.86 -17.02 19.71
CA GLU A 254 1.18 -18.11 18.78
C GLU A 254 2.06 -17.62 17.63
N GLY A 255 3.17 -18.32 17.38
CA GLY A 255 4.10 -18.06 16.30
C GLY A 255 5.01 -16.84 16.51
N ILE A 256 4.82 -16.07 17.58
CA ILE A 256 5.67 -14.91 17.89
C ILE A 256 7.10 -15.35 18.22
N ASP A 257 7.29 -16.49 18.87
CA ASP A 257 8.60 -17.09 19.13
C ASP A 257 9.40 -17.34 17.85
N LYS A 258 8.74 -17.87 16.81
CA LYS A 258 9.35 -18.10 15.49
C LYS A 258 9.69 -16.81 14.78
N TRP A 259 8.81 -15.81 14.87
CA TRP A 259 9.06 -14.47 14.34
C TRP A 259 10.28 -13.81 15.02
N ILE A 260 10.37 -13.87 16.35
CA ILE A 260 11.52 -13.37 17.09
C ILE A 260 12.81 -14.10 16.70
N SER A 261 12.77 -15.42 16.62
CA SER A 261 13.94 -16.23 16.21
C SER A 261 14.41 -15.87 14.80
N TYR A 262 13.47 -15.58 13.89
CA TYR A 262 13.78 -15.12 12.55
C TYR A 262 14.48 -13.74 12.56
N LEU A 263 14.02 -12.81 13.39
CA LEU A 263 14.68 -11.51 13.57
C LEU A 263 16.08 -11.66 14.17
N GLU A 264 16.27 -12.55 15.15
CA GLU A 264 17.59 -12.85 15.74
C GLU A 264 18.54 -13.36 14.65
N PHE A 265 18.11 -14.36 13.87
CA PHE A 265 18.89 -14.91 12.76
C PHE A 265 19.24 -13.84 11.71
N LYS A 266 18.28 -13.01 11.28
CA LYS A 266 18.55 -11.94 10.30
C LYS A 266 19.51 -10.88 10.83
N LYS A 267 19.49 -10.62 12.14
CA LYS A 267 20.43 -9.67 12.78
C LYS A 267 21.84 -10.25 12.83
N GLU A 268 21.99 -11.55 13.12
CA GLU A 268 23.29 -12.23 13.17
C GLU A 268 24.01 -12.33 11.82
N LEU A 269 23.27 -12.31 10.71
CA LEU A 269 23.86 -12.30 9.36
C LEU A 269 24.53 -10.96 8.98
N ARG A 270 24.57 -9.98 9.89
CA ARG A 270 25.06 -8.62 9.64
C ARG A 270 26.20 -8.26 10.59
#